data_AF-A0A261C532-F1
#
_entry.id   AF-A0A261C532-F1
#
_cell.length_a   1.000
_cell.length_b   1.000
_cell.length_c   1.000
_cell.angle_alpha   90.00
_cell.angle_beta   90.00
_cell.angle_gamma   90.00
#
_symmetry.space_group_name_H-M   'P 1'
#
loop_
_entity.id
_entity.type
_entity.pdbx_description
1 polymer ?
#
loop_
_entity_poly.entity_id
_entity_poly.type
_entity_poly.pdbx_seq_one_letter_code
_entity_poly.pdbx_strand_id
1 'polypeptide(L)'
;MGGDDQSTEGTDSSHESQKHEFSKTNYEFQLIHEVLQINPSIPICVLPWSFPGWLGKQPYENEKETAEYVVDWLRIGKEKWGFDTYCVGVWNERNFSESYVRSALLSLPGTPPNPQLIWIQ
;
A
#
# COMPACT_ATOMS: atom_id res chain seq x y z
N MET A 1 0.60 -2.09 5.60
CA MET A 1 1.14 -2.69 4.36
C MET A 1 2.50 -3.29 4.70
N GLY A 2 2.48 -4.61 4.89
CA GLY A 2 3.69 -5.41 5.02
C GLY A 2 4.51 -5.44 3.73
N GLY A 3 5.84 -5.48 3.88
CA GLY A 3 6.79 -5.43 2.77
C GLY A 3 7.88 -6.50 2.86
N ASP A 4 7.59 -7.65 3.47
CA ASP A 4 8.55 -8.75 3.70
C ASP A 4 9.74 -8.39 4.61
N ASP A 5 9.60 -7.35 5.43
CA ASP A 5 10.62 -6.92 6.39
C ASP A 5 10.02 -6.72 7.80
N GLN A 6 10.87 -6.62 8.82
CA GLN A 6 10.47 -6.56 10.22
C GLN A 6 9.74 -5.25 10.57
N SER A 7 8.51 -5.34 11.10
CA SER A 7 7.62 -4.22 11.43
C SER A 7 7.34 -4.10 12.95
N THR A 8 8.38 -4.25 13.79
CA THR A 8 8.35 -4.19 15.28
C THR A 8 8.14 -5.54 15.95
N GLU A 9 7.06 -6.28 15.66
CA GLU A 9 6.71 -7.55 16.35
C GLU A 9 6.68 -8.78 15.40
N GLY A 10 7.16 -8.64 14.17
CA GLY A 10 7.20 -9.74 13.19
C GLY A 10 7.53 -9.25 11.78
N THR A 11 7.51 -10.17 10.82
CA THR A 11 7.63 -9.85 9.38
C THR A 11 6.24 -9.93 8.77
N ASP A 12 5.73 -8.81 8.27
CA ASP A 12 4.45 -8.81 7.53
C ASP A 12 4.70 -9.11 6.06
N SER A 13 4.04 -10.14 5.54
CA SER A 13 4.20 -10.57 4.14
C SER A 13 3.69 -9.52 3.15
N SER A 14 4.47 -9.26 2.11
CA SER A 14 4.10 -8.37 1.00
C SER A 14 2.94 -8.93 0.19
N HIS A 15 2.10 -8.04 -0.38
CA HIS A 15 1.14 -8.45 -1.42
C HIS A 15 1.82 -8.85 -2.73
N GLU A 16 3.10 -8.50 -2.90
CA GLU A 16 3.92 -8.75 -4.08
C GLU A 16 5.39 -8.97 -3.67
N SER A 17 5.70 -10.17 -3.17
CA SER A 17 7.06 -10.55 -2.74
C SER A 17 8.04 -10.72 -3.91
N GLN A 18 7.52 -11.00 -5.11
CA GLN A 18 8.28 -10.94 -6.36
C GLN A 18 7.51 -10.09 -7.37
N LYS A 19 8.24 -9.40 -8.26
CA LYS A 19 7.65 -8.50 -9.25
C LYS A 19 6.58 -9.22 -10.09
N HIS A 20 5.38 -8.66 -10.08
CA HIS A 20 4.13 -9.14 -10.69
C HIS A 20 3.60 -10.48 -10.16
N GLU A 21 4.11 -10.98 -9.03
CA GLU A 21 3.61 -12.17 -8.36
C GLU A 21 2.77 -11.78 -7.15
N PHE A 22 1.48 -11.59 -7.39
CA PHE A 22 0.54 -11.18 -6.35
C PHE A 22 0.12 -12.36 -5.47
N SER A 23 0.24 -12.18 -4.16
CA SER A 23 -0.23 -13.18 -3.20
C SER A 23 -1.73 -13.46 -3.37
N LYS A 24 -2.10 -14.74 -3.25
CA LYS A 24 -3.51 -15.18 -3.29
C LYS A 24 -4.25 -14.86 -1.99
N THR A 25 -3.52 -14.61 -0.91
CA THR A 25 -4.04 -14.38 0.44
C THR A 25 -3.24 -13.28 1.12
N ASN A 26 -3.91 -12.30 1.70
CA ASN A 26 -3.28 -11.23 2.45
C ASN A 26 -4.08 -11.00 3.73
N TYR A 27 -3.42 -11.09 4.87
CA TYR A 27 -4.05 -10.98 6.18
C TYR A 27 -4.66 -9.58 6.43
N GLU A 28 -3.99 -8.51 5.99
CA GLU A 28 -4.53 -7.14 6.09
C GLU A 28 -5.85 -7.01 5.32
N PHE A 29 -5.94 -7.61 4.12
CA PHE A 29 -7.18 -7.62 3.34
C PHE A 29 -8.29 -8.45 4.00
N GLN A 30 -7.96 -9.59 4.60
CA GLN A 30 -8.93 -10.40 5.37
C GLN A 30 -9.48 -9.61 6.56
N LEU A 31 -8.60 -8.96 7.32
CA LEU A 31 -8.99 -8.14 8.47
C LEU A 31 -9.87 -6.97 8.05
N ILE A 32 -9.51 -6.25 6.98
CA ILE A 32 -10.33 -5.15 6.44
C ILE A 32 -11.70 -5.67 6.03
N HIS A 33 -11.77 -6.83 5.38
CA HIS A 33 -13.04 -7.43 4.98
C HIS A 33 -13.93 -7.73 6.19
N GLU A 34 -13.38 -8.35 7.24
CA GLU A 34 -14.12 -8.63 8.49
C GLU A 34 -14.61 -7.36 9.19
N VAL A 35 -13.76 -6.33 9.27
CA VAL A 35 -14.09 -5.04 9.87
C VAL A 35 -15.23 -4.35 9.10
N LEU A 36 -15.22 -4.41 7.76
CA LEU A 36 -16.27 -3.81 6.94
C LEU A 36 -17.61 -4.55 7.05
N GLN A 37 -17.63 -5.84 7.39
CA GLN A 37 -18.89 -6.54 7.71
C GLN A 37 -19.55 -5.96 8.98
N ILE A 38 -18.75 -5.43 9.91
CA ILE A 38 -19.24 -4.84 11.16
C ILE A 38 -19.60 -3.36 10.96
N ASN A 39 -18.74 -2.61 10.27
CA ASN A 39 -18.95 -1.20 9.98
C ASN A 39 -18.55 -0.86 8.53
N PRO A 40 -19.50 -0.91 7.58
CA PRO A 40 -19.21 -0.65 6.16
C PRO A 40 -18.75 0.78 5.85
N SER A 41 -18.92 1.73 6.78
CA SER A 41 -18.60 3.15 6.57
C SER A 41 -17.29 3.58 7.22
N ILE A 42 -16.54 2.65 7.83
CA ILE A 42 -15.25 2.99 8.45
C ILE A 42 -14.22 3.37 7.36
N PRO A 43 -13.54 4.52 7.49
CA PRO A 43 -12.50 4.90 6.53
C PRO A 43 -11.29 3.99 6.67
N ILE A 44 -10.85 3.39 5.56
CA ILE A 44 -9.65 2.54 5.50
C ILE A 44 -8.45 3.38 5.08
N CYS A 45 -7.42 3.38 5.91
CA CYS A 45 -6.19 4.13 5.69
C CYS A 45 -4.98 3.19 5.71
N VAL A 46 -4.06 3.38 4.76
CA VAL A 46 -2.96 2.45 4.51
C VAL A 46 -1.65 3.19 4.53
N LEU A 47 -0.65 2.65 5.21
CA LEU A 47 0.68 3.23 5.28
C LEU A 47 1.73 2.11 5.10
N PRO A 48 2.66 2.24 4.12
CA PRO A 48 3.78 1.33 3.98
C PRO A 48 4.81 1.52 5.10
N TRP A 49 5.21 0.41 5.73
CA TRP A 49 6.33 0.38 6.69
C TRP A 49 7.63 -0.04 6.03
N SER A 50 7.55 -1.04 5.18
CA SER A 50 8.67 -1.61 4.43
C SER A 50 8.26 -1.89 3.00
N PHE A 51 9.25 -2.14 2.16
CA PHE A 51 9.07 -2.46 0.75
C PHE A 51 9.90 -3.71 0.43
N PRO A 52 9.41 -4.60 -0.45
CA PRO A 52 10.11 -5.83 -0.77
C PRO A 52 11.44 -5.54 -1.48
N GLY A 53 12.45 -6.37 -1.21
CA GLY A 53 13.83 -6.12 -1.66
C GLY A 53 14.05 -6.09 -3.17
N TRP A 54 13.09 -6.57 -3.98
CA TRP A 54 13.16 -6.46 -5.44
C TRP A 54 12.98 -5.03 -5.95
N LEU A 55 12.38 -4.13 -5.15
CA LEU A 55 12.24 -2.70 -5.44
C LEU A 55 13.54 -1.90 -5.19
N GLY A 56 14.57 -2.55 -4.65
CA GLY A 56 15.84 -1.92 -4.29
C GLY A 56 16.11 -1.93 -2.80
N LYS A 57 17.27 -1.38 -2.39
CA LYS A 57 17.65 -1.30 -0.97
C LYS A 57 16.99 -0.14 -0.24
N GLN A 58 16.54 0.85 -1.00
CA GLN A 58 15.76 1.99 -0.53
C GLN A 58 14.58 2.20 -1.50
N PRO A 59 13.38 2.49 -0.99
CA PRO A 59 12.17 2.60 -1.81
C PRO A 59 12.16 3.79 -2.78
N TYR A 60 13.13 4.71 -2.69
CA TYR A 60 13.24 5.83 -3.64
C TYR A 60 14.35 5.63 -4.68
N GLU A 61 15.05 4.50 -4.67
CA GLU A 61 15.97 4.15 -5.77
C GLU A 61 15.20 3.93 -7.07
N ASN A 62 13.95 3.44 -6.98
CA ASN A 62 13.05 3.28 -8.11
C ASN A 62 11.63 3.78 -7.79
N GLU A 63 11.50 5.09 -7.64
CA GLU A 63 10.25 5.76 -7.24
C GLU A 63 9.03 5.37 -8.08
N LYS A 64 9.23 5.11 -9.37
CA LYS A 64 8.16 4.70 -10.27
C LYS A 64 7.65 3.30 -9.93
N GLU A 65 8.55 2.33 -9.79
CA GLU A 65 8.16 0.97 -9.41
C GLU A 65 7.57 0.91 -8.00
N THR A 66 8.08 1.71 -7.08
CA THR A 66 7.53 1.82 -5.73
C THR A 66 6.12 2.43 -5.74
N ALA A 67 5.88 3.45 -6.58
CA ALA A 67 4.55 4.00 -6.77
C ALA A 67 3.59 2.96 -7.38
N GLU A 68 4.04 2.20 -8.38
CA GLU A 68 3.28 1.11 -9.00
C GLU A 68 2.93 0.02 -7.98
N TYR A 69 3.88 -0.39 -7.13
CA TYR A 69 3.66 -1.35 -6.05
C TYR A 69 2.53 -0.93 -5.08
N VAL A 70 2.52 0.34 -4.66
CA VAL A 70 1.46 0.88 -3.79
C VAL A 70 0.11 0.91 -4.53
N VAL A 71 0.12 1.32 -5.80
CA VAL A 71 -1.10 1.33 -6.62
C VAL A 71 -1.65 -0.07 -6.83
N ASP A 72 -0.81 -1.07 -7.00
CA ASP A 72 -1.24 -2.47 -7.12
C ASP A 72 -1.88 -2.98 -5.84
N TRP A 73 -1.41 -2.59 -4.65
CA TRP A 73 -2.11 -2.90 -3.39
C TRP A 73 -3.54 -2.34 -3.40
N LEU A 74 -3.69 -1.05 -3.75
CA LEU A 74 -4.98 -0.36 -3.79
C LEU A 74 -5.92 -1.01 -4.82
N ARG A 75 -5.40 -1.33 -6.00
CA ARG A 75 -6.12 -1.99 -7.08
C ARG A 75 -6.59 -3.38 -6.66
N ILE A 76 -5.73 -4.19 -6.04
CA ILE A 76 -6.08 -5.54 -5.56
C ILE A 76 -7.15 -5.48 -4.47
N GLY A 77 -7.03 -4.55 -3.52
CA GLY A 77 -8.03 -4.33 -2.48
C GLY A 77 -9.42 -4.04 -3.06
N LYS A 78 -9.48 -3.20 -4.09
CA LYS A 78 -10.73 -2.88 -4.78
C LYS A 78 -11.26 -4.03 -5.63
N GLU A 79 -10.44 -4.55 -6.55
CA GLU A 79 -10.87 -5.52 -7.58
C GLU A 79 -11.14 -6.91 -7.00
N LYS A 80 -10.32 -7.37 -6.04
CA LYS A 80 -10.42 -8.74 -5.51
C LYS A 80 -11.11 -8.81 -4.15
N TRP A 81 -11.00 -7.77 -3.33
CA TRP A 81 -11.50 -7.77 -1.95
C TRP A 81 -12.70 -6.83 -1.72
N GLY A 82 -13.03 -6.00 -2.71
CA GLY A 82 -14.27 -5.23 -2.73
C GLY A 82 -14.32 -4.08 -1.74
N PHE A 83 -13.16 -3.53 -1.33
CA PHE A 83 -13.13 -2.36 -0.45
C PHE A 83 -12.41 -1.18 -1.11
N ASP A 84 -12.88 0.03 -0.82
CA ASP A 84 -12.22 1.27 -1.21
C ASP A 84 -11.26 1.73 -0.11
N THR A 85 -10.14 2.32 -0.50
CA THR A 85 -9.19 2.93 0.43
C THR A 85 -9.47 4.42 0.51
N TYR A 86 -9.65 4.94 1.71
CA TYR A 86 -9.90 6.36 1.95
C TYR A 86 -8.61 7.18 1.88
N CYS A 87 -7.52 6.68 2.43
CA CYS A 87 -6.26 7.38 2.42
C CYS A 87 -5.03 6.48 2.33
N VAL A 88 -3.96 6.99 1.72
CA VAL A 88 -2.69 6.26 1.59
C VAL A 88 -1.53 7.16 2.01
N GLY A 89 -0.61 6.62 2.81
CA GLY A 89 0.58 7.28 3.28
C GLY A 89 1.81 6.98 2.43
N VAL A 90 2.90 7.70 2.70
CA VAL A 90 4.13 7.65 1.88
C VAL A 90 5.12 6.60 2.38
N TRP A 91 5.68 6.81 3.58
CA TRP A 91 6.56 5.84 4.24
C TRP A 91 6.65 6.19 5.73
N ASN A 92 6.32 5.24 6.61
CA ASN A 92 6.23 5.53 8.05
C ASN A 92 7.59 5.95 8.66
N GLU A 93 7.59 7.01 9.48
CA GLU A 93 8.75 7.48 10.28
C GLU A 93 10.07 7.64 9.50
N ARG A 94 9.96 7.98 8.22
CA ARG A 94 11.09 8.17 7.33
C ARG A 94 10.96 9.47 6.55
N ASN A 95 12.11 10.00 6.15
CA ASN A 95 12.15 11.13 5.23
C ASN A 95 11.50 10.73 3.91
N PHE A 96 10.86 11.69 3.28
CA PHE A 96 10.15 11.46 2.06
C PHE A 96 10.82 12.05 0.85
N SER A 97 10.48 11.53 -0.32
CA SER A 97 10.87 12.10 -1.60
C SER A 97 9.69 12.83 -2.26
N GLU A 98 9.88 14.11 -2.62
CA GLU A 98 8.87 14.88 -3.35
C GLU A 98 8.62 14.30 -4.75
N SER A 99 9.66 13.78 -5.41
CA SER A 99 9.53 13.14 -6.73
C SER A 99 8.75 11.83 -6.64
N TYR A 100 8.95 11.05 -5.59
CA TYR A 100 8.11 9.88 -5.31
C TYR A 100 6.63 10.26 -5.12
N VAL A 101 6.35 11.28 -4.32
CA VAL A 101 4.97 11.73 -4.06
C VAL A 101 4.27 12.14 -5.35
N ARG A 102 4.97 12.89 -6.22
CA ARG A 102 4.44 13.24 -7.54
C ARG A 102 4.21 12.00 -8.41
N SER A 103 5.13 11.04 -8.40
CA SER A 103 4.98 9.78 -9.13
C SER A 103 3.76 8.98 -8.63
N ALA A 104 3.60 8.84 -7.31
CA ALA A 104 2.46 8.16 -6.69
C ALA A 104 1.13 8.82 -7.08
N LEU A 105 1.06 10.15 -7.04
CA LEU A 105 -0.14 10.89 -7.46
C LEU A 105 -0.49 10.67 -8.94
N LEU A 106 0.51 10.56 -9.82
CA LEU A 106 0.29 10.29 -11.24
C LEU A 106 -0.16 8.85 -11.51
N SER A 107 0.28 7.90 -10.68
CA SER A 107 -0.06 6.49 -10.82
C SER A 107 -1.41 6.11 -10.20
N LEU A 108 -2.00 6.96 -9.35
CA LEU A 108 -3.31 6.69 -8.77
C LEU A 108 -4.38 6.52 -9.87
N PRO A 109 -5.31 5.55 -9.72
CA PRO A 109 -6.37 5.36 -10.69
C PRO A 109 -7.22 6.63 -10.83
N GLY A 110 -7.62 6.98 -12.06
CA GLY A 110 -8.41 8.17 -12.35
C GLY A 110 -9.90 8.07 -11.97
N THR A 111 -10.34 6.96 -11.37
CA THR A 111 -11.74 6.66 -11.07
C THR A 111 -12.07 6.84 -9.59
N PRO A 112 -12.92 7.82 -9.23
CA PRO A 112 -13.22 8.12 -7.84
C PRO A 112 -13.97 7.00 -7.08
N PRO A 113 -13.93 7.02 -5.73
CA PRO A 113 -13.15 7.95 -4.91
C PRO A 113 -11.66 7.58 -4.94
N ASN A 114 -10.82 8.55 -5.31
CA ASN A 114 -9.37 8.37 -5.24
C ASN A 114 -8.96 8.49 -3.78
N PRO A 115 -8.11 7.58 -3.25
CA PRO A 115 -7.60 7.70 -1.91
C PRO A 115 -6.89 9.05 -1.75
N GLN A 116 -7.12 9.72 -0.62
CA GLN A 116 -6.38 10.93 -0.28
C GLN A 116 -4.95 10.53 0.10
N LEU A 117 -3.96 11.13 -0.57
CA LEU A 117 -2.57 10.97 -0.13
C LEU A 117 -2.38 11.78 1.14
N ILE A 118 -1.97 11.13 2.23
CA ILE A 118 -1.76 11.77 3.52
C ILE A 118 -0.32 11.62 4.01
N TRP A 119 0.18 12.67 4.64
CA TRP A 119 1.46 12.65 5.34
C TRP A 119 1.22 12.21 6.77
N ILE A 120 1.73 11.04 7.13
CA ILE A 120 1.81 10.59 8.52
C ILE A 120 3.30 10.51 8.87
N GLN A 121 3.72 11.32 9.84
CA GLN A 121 5.06 11.32 10.44
C GLN A 121 5.00 10.65 11.81
#